data_AF-A0A6B3GNR6-F1
#
_entry.id   AF-A0A6B3GNR6-F1
#
_cell.length_a   1.000
_cell.length_b   1.000
_cell.length_c   1.000
_cell.angle_alpha   90.00
_cell.angle_beta   90.00
_cell.angle_gamma   90.00
#
_symmetry.space_group_name_H-M   'P 1'
#
loop_
_entity.id
_entity.type
_entity.pdbx_description
1 polymer ?
#
loop_
_entity_poly.entity_id
_entity_poly.type
_entity_poly.pdbx_seq_one_letter_code
_entity_poly.pdbx_strand_id
1 'polypeptide(L)' 'RGKTLTSYASLRTDITNAGGTWVDKPVVRDDAEGWPLITSRNPGDLDDFLGEIDAVLAEN' A
#
# COMPACT_ATOMS: atom_id res chain seq x y z
N ARG A 1 6.19 10.15 -4.82
CA ARG A 1 7.62 9.97 -4.41
C ARG A 1 7.66 9.78 -2.91
N GLY A 2 8.61 9.04 -2.36
CA GLY A 2 8.87 8.93 -0.91
C GLY A 2 8.08 7.85 -0.17
N LYS A 3 6.92 7.41 -0.68
CA LYS A 3 6.10 6.37 -0.04
C LYS A 3 6.56 4.95 -0.35
N THR A 4 6.40 4.08 0.64
CA THR A 4 6.46 2.62 0.54
C THR A 4 5.07 2.06 0.25
N LEU A 5 4.96 1.15 -0.71
CA LEU A 5 3.68 0.58 -1.13
C LEU A 5 3.85 -0.79 -1.78
N THR A 6 2.73 -1.48 -2.00
CA THR A 6 2.66 -2.69 -2.82
C THR A 6 1.65 -2.50 -3.95
N SER A 7 1.56 -3.47 -4.85
CA SER A 7 0.66 -3.49 -6.00
C SER A 7 0.72 -4.85 -6.70
N TYR A 8 -0.05 -5.03 -7.78
CA TYR A 8 0.26 -6.09 -8.73
C TYR A 8 1.73 -5.99 -9.18
N ALA A 9 2.41 -7.15 -9.23
CA ALA A 9 3.85 -7.21 -9.50
C ALA A 9 4.27 -6.52 -10.82
N SER A 10 3.36 -6.46 -11.80
CA SER A 10 3.58 -5.78 -13.08
C SER A 10 3.85 -4.27 -12.94
N LEU A 11 3.36 -3.62 -11.88
CA LEU A 11 3.50 -2.18 -11.65
C LEU A 11 4.77 -1.81 -10.86
N ARG A 12 5.57 -2.80 -10.44
CA ARG A 12 6.78 -2.57 -9.62
C ARG A 12 7.74 -1.56 -10.25
N THR A 13 8.00 -1.72 -11.56
CA THR A 13 8.93 -0.86 -12.30
C THR A 13 8.42 0.57 -12.34
N ASP A 14 7.13 0.76 -12.62
CA ASP A 14 6.52 2.10 -12.71
C ASP A 14 6.53 2.80 -11.35
N ILE A 15 6.24 2.08 -10.26
CA ILE A 15 6.29 2.61 -8.90
C ILE A 15 7.71 3.04 -8.53
N THR A 16 8.71 2.21 -8.86
CA THR A 16 10.12 2.53 -8.60
C THR A 16 10.56 3.77 -9.40
N ASN A 17 10.17 3.85 -10.68
CA ASN A 17 10.47 4.99 -11.55
C ASN A 17 9.78 6.28 -11.08
N ALA A 18 8.58 6.17 -10.51
CA ALA A 18 7.87 7.28 -9.87
C ALA A 18 8.48 7.69 -8.52
N GLY A 19 9.55 7.01 -8.07
CA GLY A 19 10.26 7.27 -6.82
C GLY A 19 9.51 6.80 -5.57
N GLY A 20 8.73 5.74 -5.68
CA GLY A 20 8.19 4.98 -4.54
C GLY A 20 9.04 3.75 -4.23
N THR A 21 8.89 3.22 -3.02
CA THR A 21 9.53 1.96 -2.60
C THR A 21 8.50 0.83 -2.70
N TRP A 22 8.66 -0.03 -3.71
CA TRP A 22 7.78 -1.19 -3.86
C TRP A 22 8.23 -2.36 -2.98
N VAL A 23 7.32 -2.97 -2.22
CA VAL A 23 7.57 -4.18 -1.41
C VAL A 23 6.55 -5.27 -1.71
N ASP A 24 6.97 -6.53 -1.63
CA ASP A 24 6.09 -7.69 -1.77
C ASP A 24 5.49 -8.06 -0.41
N LYS A 25 4.34 -7.46 -0.09
CA LYS A 25 3.57 -7.70 1.14
C LYS A 25 2.08 -7.72 0.80
N PRO A 26 1.24 -8.48 1.53
CA PRO A 26 -0.20 -8.55 1.25
C PRO A 26 -0.89 -7.19 1.42
N VAL A 27 -0.51 -6.43 2.44
CA VAL A 27 -0.96 -5.05 2.67
C VAL A 27 0.22 -4.18 3.09
N VAL A 28 0.18 -2.91 2.68
CA VAL A 28 1.12 -1.88 3.11
C VAL A 28 0.35 -0.61 3.45
N ARG A 29 0.55 -0.10 4.67
CA ARG A 29 0.20 1.27 5.09
C ARG A 29 1.46 2.14 5.13
N ASP A 30 1.38 3.34 4.58
CA ASP A 30 2.42 4.36 4.65
C ASP A 30 1.82 5.75 4.95
N ASP A 31 2.26 6.37 6.05
CA ASP A 31 1.76 7.65 6.55
C ASP A 31 2.71 8.84 6.26
N ALA A 32 3.78 8.64 5.48
CA ALA A 32 4.92 9.57 5.39
C ALA A 32 4.60 10.99 4.84
N GLU A 33 3.43 11.21 4.25
CA GLU A 33 3.03 12.47 3.59
C GLU A 33 1.75 13.08 4.20
N GLY A 34 1.47 12.81 5.48
CA GLY A 34 0.33 13.40 6.19
C GLY A 34 -1.04 12.80 5.85
N TRP A 35 -1.06 11.70 5.09
CA TRP A 35 -2.24 10.89 4.83
C TRP A 35 -1.85 9.41 4.71
N PRO A 36 -2.71 8.48 5.16
CA PRO A 36 -2.49 7.05 5.07
C PRO A 36 -2.66 6.57 3.62
N LEU A 37 -1.60 6.00 3.05
CA LEU A 37 -1.67 5.24 1.80
C LEU A 37 -1.78 3.75 2.12
N ILE A 38 -2.91 3.14 1.81
CA ILE A 38 -3.13 1.70 1.95
C ILE A 38 -3.11 1.07 0.54
N THR A 39 -2.29 0.03 0.35
CA THR A 39 -2.16 -0.68 -0.93
C THR A 39 -2.06 -2.18 -0.73
N SER A 40 -2.45 -2.95 -1.74
CA SER A 40 -2.45 -4.42 -1.74
C SER A 40 -2.13 -4.99 -3.13
N ARG A 41 -1.78 -6.28 -3.24
CA ARG A 41 -1.24 -6.86 -4.49
C ARG A 41 -2.31 -7.39 -5.42
N ASN A 42 -3.32 -8.07 -4.90
CA ASN A 42 -4.31 -8.82 -5.67
C ASN A 42 -5.52 -9.23 -4.79
N PRO A 43 -6.61 -9.81 -5.35
CA PRO A 43 -7.81 -10.17 -4.59
C PRO A 43 -7.59 -11.21 -3.47
N GLY A 44 -6.49 -11.97 -3.50
CA GLY A 44 -6.14 -12.90 -2.42
C GLY A 44 -5.73 -12.22 -1.11
N ASP A 45 -5.44 -10.92 -1.15
CA ASP A 45 -5.04 -10.11 0.01
C ASP A 45 -6.22 -9.26 0.55
N LEU A 46 -7.46 -9.57 0.15
CA LEU A 46 -8.65 -8.75 0.45
C LEU A 46 -8.90 -8.59 1.95
N ASP A 47 -8.73 -9.66 2.73
CA ASP A 47 -8.96 -9.61 4.18
C ASP A 47 -7.96 -8.66 4.87
N ASP A 48 -6.68 -8.74 4.49
CA ASP A 48 -5.63 -7.85 5.00
C ASP A 48 -5.88 -6.39 4.57
N PHE A 49 -6.33 -6.19 3.32
CA PHE A 49 -6.62 -4.85 2.79
C PHE A 49 -7.81 -4.19 3.50
N LEU A 50 -8.92 -4.92 3.68
CA LEU A 50 -10.09 -4.40 4.38
C LEU A 50 -9.81 -4.16 5.87
N GLY A 51 -9.07 -5.07 6.52
CA GLY A 51 -8.68 -4.92 7.92
C GLY A 51 -7.87 -3.65 8.17
N GLU A 52 -6.95 -3.31 7.28
CA GLU A 52 -6.16 -2.06 7.40
C GLU A 52 -7.00 -0.81 7.14
N ILE A 53 -7.96 -0.86 6.20
CA ILE A 53 -8.90 0.24 5.96
C ILE A 53 -9.73 0.50 7.21
N ASP A 54 -10.29 -0.54 7.82
CA ASP A 54 -11.08 -0.42 9.04
C ASP A 54 -10.26 0.17 10.19
N ALA A 55 -9.01 -0.28 10.35
CA ALA A 55 -8.08 0.25 11.35
C ALA A 55 -7.85 1.76 11.17
N VAL A 56 -7.54 2.21 9.95
CA VAL A 56 -7.31 3.62 9.64
C VAL A 56 -8.58 4.46 9.87
N LEU A 57 -9.76 3.95 9.54
CA LEU A 57 -11.01 4.69 9.73
C LEU A 57 -11.40 4.78 11.22
N ALA A 58 -11.04 3.80 12.04
CA ALA A 58 -11.30 3.82 13.49
C ALA A 58 -10.39 4.77 14.27
N GLU A 59 -9.27 5.23 13.69
CA GLU A 59 -8.34 6.18 14.30
C GLU A 59 -8.80 7.66 14.22
N ASN A 60 -9.87 7.95 13.47
CA ASN A 60 -10.36 9.32 13.19
C ASN A 60 -11.58 9.73 14.03
#